data_AF-A0A5E4R8L4-F1
#
_entry.id   AF-A0A5E4R8L4-F1
#
_cell.length_a   1.000
_cell.length_b   1.000
_cell.length_c   1.000
_cell.angle_alpha   90.00
_cell.angle_beta   90.00
_cell.angle_gamma   90.00
#
_symmetry.space_group_name_H-M   'P 1'
#
loop_
_entity.id
_entity.type
_entity.pdbx_description
1 polymer ?
#
loop_
_entity_poly.entity_id
_entity_poly.type
_entity_poly.pdbx_seq_one_letter_code
_entity_poly.pdbx_strand_id
1 'polypeptide(L)'
;MDFIIDTAGDAELHSKEELLFENEKLFVDKNEKIHKILELFDKKKRELDEQVSSEEAIQEKLKNLKIDKLYDDFFSDMQWTNSLLSVKKKPILFQFDQLDKETGKLKSNIGSVNIEKEMEKSVLKPGIEKEHALPKYNVSEKKSALDPKHFYKKNDMEVLPKYFQVGRIMDSALDHTNERLTRKQRKRTMVDELLADAELQKYNKKKYKEIIDENRKTQYKTFMKDKRKANKAALKMNRGTEQKQKKTKKQK
;
A
#
# COMPACT_ATOMS: atom_id res chain seq x y z
N MET A 1 17.08 47.71 23.98
CA MET A 1 16.33 47.75 22.71
C MET A 1 15.11 48.56 23.06
N ASP A 2 15.18 49.85 22.74
CA ASP A 2 14.25 50.81 23.31
C ASP A 2 13.18 51.03 22.25
N PHE A 3 11.98 50.50 22.51
CA PHE A 3 10.86 50.63 21.59
C PHE A 3 10.26 52.01 21.76
N ILE A 4 10.47 52.87 20.76
CA ILE A 4 9.76 54.14 20.64
C ILE A 4 8.43 53.81 19.97
N ILE A 5 7.33 53.98 20.69
CA ILE A 5 5.98 53.88 20.13
C ILE A 5 5.57 55.30 19.73
N ASP A 6 5.36 55.51 18.44
CA ASP A 6 4.83 56.75 17.89
C ASP A 6 3.32 56.83 18.20
N THR A 7 2.93 57.77 19.06
CA THR A 7 1.53 57.97 19.48
C THR A 7 0.88 59.16 18.79
N ALA A 8 1.38 59.58 17.62
CA ALA A 8 0.76 60.62 16.82
C ALA A 8 -0.53 60.09 16.15
N GLY A 9 -1.67 60.17 16.86
CA GLY A 9 -3.00 59.92 16.28
C GLY A 9 -4.03 59.29 17.21
N ASP A 10 -3.60 58.56 18.23
CA ASP A 10 -4.52 57.76 19.04
C ASP A 10 -4.67 58.32 20.47
N ALA A 11 -5.49 59.37 20.59
CA ALA A 11 -5.82 59.98 21.89
C ALA A 11 -6.58 59.04 22.84
N GLU A 12 -7.19 57.96 22.31
CA GLU A 12 -8.00 56.99 23.06
C GLU A 12 -7.17 55.92 23.80
N LEU A 13 -5.87 55.80 23.49
CA LEU A 13 -4.98 54.80 24.11
C LEU A 13 -4.54 55.18 25.53
N HIS A 14 -4.76 56.42 25.97
CA HIS A 14 -4.49 56.85 27.35
C HIS A 14 -5.58 56.46 28.36
N SER A 15 -6.81 56.20 27.91
CA SER A 15 -7.96 55.89 28.79
C SER A 15 -8.43 54.45 28.72
N LYS A 16 -7.85 53.63 27.83
CA LYS A 16 -8.25 52.24 27.61
C LYS A 16 -7.50 51.31 28.57
N GLU A 17 -8.04 51.15 29.77
CA GLU A 17 -7.45 50.28 30.82
C GLU A 17 -7.77 48.79 30.60
N GLU A 18 -8.75 48.44 29.75
CA GLU A 18 -9.20 47.06 29.52
C GLU A 18 -9.12 46.67 28.03
N LEU A 19 -8.66 45.43 27.78
CA LEU A 19 -8.44 44.87 26.44
C LEU A 19 -9.71 44.36 25.75
N LEU A 20 -10.85 44.26 26.46
CA LEU A 20 -12.11 43.69 25.98
C LEU A 20 -13.28 44.60 26.34
N PHE A 21 -14.23 44.76 25.42
CA PHE A 21 -15.51 45.41 25.73
C PHE A 21 -16.42 44.42 26.47
N GLU A 22 -17.17 44.88 27.49
CA GLU A 22 -18.04 44.05 28.36
C GLU A 22 -19.03 43.12 27.61
N ASN A 23 -19.29 43.38 26.33
CA ASN A 23 -20.28 42.67 25.52
C ASN A 23 -19.69 41.67 24.50
N GLU A 24 -18.37 41.49 24.43
CA GLU A 24 -17.76 40.46 23.57
C GLU A 24 -17.78 39.09 24.26
N LYS A 25 -18.89 38.36 24.13
CA LYS A 25 -18.94 36.95 24.53
C LYS A 25 -18.02 36.11 23.65
N LEU A 26 -16.94 35.55 24.24
CA LEU A 26 -15.97 34.67 23.58
C LEU A 26 -16.57 33.37 22.97
N PHE A 27 -17.81 33.01 23.31
CA PHE A 27 -18.45 31.77 22.87
C PHE A 27 -19.82 32.07 22.26
N VAL A 28 -20.00 31.77 20.98
CA VAL A 28 -21.32 31.79 20.32
C VAL A 28 -22.19 30.72 21.01
N ASP A 29 -23.30 31.15 21.60
CA ASP A 29 -24.24 30.25 22.27
C ASP A 29 -24.65 29.14 21.28
N LYS A 30 -24.53 27.86 21.71
CA LYS A 30 -24.77 26.69 20.85
C LYS A 30 -26.11 26.77 20.12
N ASN A 31 -27.11 27.37 20.76
CA ASN A 31 -28.45 27.57 20.23
C ASN A 31 -28.48 28.55 19.04
N GLU A 32 -27.71 29.64 19.10
CA GLU A 32 -27.59 30.60 18.00
C GLU A 32 -26.88 29.98 16.79
N LYS A 33 -25.87 29.14 17.06
CA LYS A 33 -25.19 28.40 16.00
C LYS A 33 -26.13 27.42 15.29
N ILE A 34 -26.96 26.70 16.05
CA ILE A 34 -27.97 25.79 15.49
C ILE A 34 -28.98 26.56 14.64
N HIS A 35 -29.46 27.72 15.12
CA HIS A 35 -30.41 28.54 14.37
C HIS A 35 -29.83 29.07 13.06
N LYS A 36 -28.59 29.57 13.07
CA LYS A 36 -27.88 30.03 11.86
C LYS A 36 -27.68 28.89 10.86
N ILE A 37 -27.42 27.68 11.34
CA ILE A 37 -27.28 26.49 10.50
C ILE A 37 -28.62 26.13 9.85
N LEU A 38 -29.73 26.14 10.61
CA LEU A 38 -31.07 25.87 10.07
C LEU A 38 -31.47 26.90 9.01
N GLU A 39 -31.19 28.18 9.26
CA GLU A 39 -31.47 29.27 8.32
C GLU A 39 -30.68 29.12 7.00
N LEU A 40 -29.41 28.67 7.09
CA LEU A 40 -28.60 28.32 5.92
C LEU A 40 -29.21 27.16 5.12
N PHE A 41 -29.73 26.13 5.79
CA PHE A 41 -30.39 25.00 5.12
C PHE A 41 -31.68 25.43 4.40
N ASP A 42 -32.51 26.25 5.02
CA ASP A 42 -33.74 26.76 4.42
C ASP A 42 -33.45 27.64 3.20
N LYS A 43 -32.41 28.49 3.27
CA LYS A 43 -31.96 29.28 2.13
C LYS A 43 -31.51 28.37 0.97
N LYS A 44 -30.69 27.36 1.26
CA LYS A 44 -30.18 26.44 0.23
C LYS A 44 -31.31 25.61 -0.40
N LYS A 45 -32.33 25.26 0.38
CA LYS A 45 -33.52 24.57 -0.12
C LYS A 45 -34.29 25.43 -1.14
N ARG A 46 -34.54 26.72 -0.82
CA ARG A 46 -35.20 27.64 -1.75
C ARG A 46 -34.41 27.80 -3.06
N GLU A 47 -33.08 27.94 -2.97
CA GLU A 47 -32.22 28.02 -4.16
C GLU A 47 -32.35 26.78 -5.06
N LEU A 48 -32.45 25.58 -4.48
CA LEU A 48 -32.63 24.34 -5.24
C LEU A 48 -34.03 24.26 -5.87
N ASP A 49 -35.07 24.65 -5.14
CA ASP A 49 -36.44 24.66 -5.65
C ASP A 49 -36.60 25.65 -6.83
N GLU A 50 -35.92 26.80 -6.76
CA GLU A 50 -35.84 27.77 -7.87
C GLU A 50 -35.10 27.20 -9.09
N GLN A 51 -34.00 26.47 -8.88
CA GLN A 51 -33.28 25.79 -9.97
C GLN A 51 -34.17 24.77 -10.67
N VAL A 52 -34.87 23.91 -9.92
CA VAL A 52 -35.78 22.91 -10.49
C VAL A 52 -36.89 23.57 -11.32
N SER A 53 -37.51 24.64 -10.80
CA SER A 53 -38.51 25.40 -11.56
C SER A 53 -37.93 26.01 -12.84
N SER A 54 -36.70 26.53 -12.80
CA SER A 54 -36.02 27.06 -13.98
C SER A 54 -35.72 25.98 -15.03
N GLU A 55 -35.36 24.77 -14.60
CA GLU A 55 -35.11 23.63 -15.49
C GLU A 55 -36.41 23.12 -16.14
N GLU A 56 -37.49 23.03 -15.37
CA GLU A 56 -38.82 22.67 -15.89
C GLU A 56 -39.28 23.65 -16.97
N ALA A 57 -39.10 24.95 -16.75
CA ALA A 57 -39.41 25.99 -17.74
C ALA A 57 -38.56 25.86 -19.03
N ILE A 58 -37.29 25.47 -18.92
CA ILE A 58 -36.43 25.21 -20.08
C ILE A 58 -36.91 23.95 -20.82
N GLN A 59 -37.29 22.90 -20.11
CA GLN A 59 -37.82 21.68 -20.73
C GLN A 59 -39.14 21.91 -21.46
N GLU A 60 -40.05 22.71 -20.91
CA GLU A 60 -41.28 23.10 -21.60
C GLU A 60 -40.98 23.87 -22.89
N LYS A 61 -40.03 24.82 -22.85
CA LYS A 61 -39.58 25.52 -24.05
C LYS A 61 -39.01 24.56 -25.10
N LEU A 62 -38.17 23.60 -24.69
CA LEU A 62 -37.60 22.59 -25.58
C LEU A 62 -38.66 21.66 -26.18
N LYS A 63 -39.70 21.27 -25.42
CA LYS A 63 -40.82 20.46 -25.93
C LYS A 63 -41.65 21.20 -26.98
N ASN A 64 -41.79 22.52 -26.81
CA ASN A 64 -42.59 23.36 -27.72
C ASN A 64 -41.81 23.79 -28.97
N LEU A 65 -40.49 23.66 -28.97
CA LEU A 65 -39.66 23.80 -30.16
C LEU A 65 -39.90 22.59 -31.09
N LYS A 66 -40.58 22.82 -32.22
CA LYS A 66 -40.58 21.89 -33.34
C LYS A 66 -39.18 21.87 -33.95
N ILE A 67 -38.30 21.04 -33.40
CA ILE A 67 -37.01 20.76 -34.02
C ILE A 67 -37.34 19.92 -35.25
N ASP A 68 -37.24 20.54 -36.43
CA ASP A 68 -37.44 19.85 -37.69
C ASP A 68 -36.47 18.67 -37.75
N LYS A 69 -37.02 17.46 -37.92
CA LYS A 69 -36.28 16.20 -38.10
C LYS A 69 -35.48 16.15 -39.41
N LEU A 70 -35.17 17.30 -39.99
CA LEU A 70 -34.50 17.46 -41.28
C LEU A 70 -33.12 16.79 -41.30
N TYR A 71 -32.51 16.57 -40.13
CA TYR A 71 -31.21 15.93 -39.98
C TYR A 71 -31.28 14.49 -39.45
N ASP A 72 -32.46 13.96 -39.06
CA ASP A 72 -32.58 12.57 -38.57
C ASP A 72 -32.27 11.55 -39.67
N ASP A 73 -32.68 11.84 -40.90
CA ASP A 73 -32.35 11.03 -42.09
C ASP A 73 -30.84 11.06 -42.39
N PHE A 74 -30.19 12.23 -42.23
CA PHE A 74 -28.74 12.36 -42.40
C PHE A 74 -27.93 11.60 -41.33
N PHE A 75 -28.35 11.65 -40.06
CA PHE A 75 -27.65 10.96 -38.98
C PHE A 75 -27.87 9.43 -38.98
N SER A 76 -29.00 8.98 -39.52
CA SER A 76 -29.27 7.55 -39.75
C SER A 76 -28.48 7.01 -40.94
N ASP A 77 -28.37 7.76 -42.04
CA ASP A 77 -27.52 7.43 -43.20
C ASP A 77 -26.03 7.37 -42.85
N MET A 78 -25.56 8.27 -41.98
CA MET A 78 -24.18 8.25 -41.47
C MET A 78 -23.93 7.15 -40.42
N GLN A 79 -24.95 6.38 -40.03
CA GLN A 79 -24.89 5.32 -39.00
C GLN A 79 -24.38 5.80 -37.63
N TRP A 80 -24.36 7.10 -37.36
CA TRP A 80 -23.82 7.68 -36.13
C TRP A 80 -24.74 7.49 -34.91
N THR A 81 -26.03 7.25 -35.14
CA THR A 81 -27.02 6.95 -34.09
C THR A 81 -27.06 5.48 -33.70
N ASN A 82 -26.50 4.59 -34.53
CA ASN A 82 -26.48 3.16 -34.29
C ASN A 82 -25.13 2.73 -33.70
N SER A 83 -24.90 3.08 -32.43
CA SER A 83 -24.01 2.24 -31.63
C SER A 83 -24.57 0.82 -31.66
N LEU A 84 -23.95 -0.10 -32.42
CA LEU A 84 -24.36 -1.51 -32.51
C LEU A 84 -24.38 -2.26 -31.17
N LEU A 85 -23.97 -1.60 -30.09
CA LEU A 85 -24.35 -1.97 -28.75
C LEU A 85 -25.49 -1.06 -28.32
N SER A 86 -26.67 -1.66 -28.09
CA SER A 86 -27.60 -1.11 -27.10
C SER A 86 -26.81 -0.95 -25.81
N VAL A 87 -26.28 0.24 -25.54
CA VAL A 87 -25.84 0.61 -24.22
C VAL A 87 -27.15 0.70 -23.44
N LYS A 88 -27.58 -0.44 -22.89
CA LYS A 88 -28.59 -0.46 -21.84
C LYS A 88 -28.15 0.62 -20.87
N LYS A 89 -28.88 1.74 -20.82
CA LYS A 89 -28.62 2.78 -19.82
C LYS A 89 -28.67 2.04 -18.50
N LYS A 90 -27.50 1.86 -17.85
CA LYS A 90 -27.48 1.25 -16.54
C LYS A 90 -28.41 2.11 -15.68
N PRO A 91 -29.36 1.52 -14.94
CA PRO A 91 -30.18 2.31 -14.04
C PRO A 91 -29.23 3.13 -13.18
N ILE A 92 -29.53 4.42 -12.98
CA ILE A 92 -28.72 5.27 -12.10
C ILE A 92 -28.67 4.56 -10.75
N LEU A 93 -27.48 4.07 -10.34
CA LEU A 93 -27.33 3.24 -9.14
C LEU A 93 -27.70 4.00 -7.85
N PHE A 94 -27.79 5.32 -7.95
CA PHE A 94 -28.03 6.21 -6.83
C PHE A 94 -29.39 6.89 -6.98
N GLN A 95 -30.36 6.45 -6.19
CA GLN A 95 -31.59 7.18 -5.92
C GLN A 95 -31.52 7.63 -4.45
N PHE A 96 -31.82 8.90 -4.19
CA PHE A 96 -31.71 9.50 -2.84
C PHE A 96 -32.69 8.88 -1.82
N ASP A 97 -33.62 8.06 -2.28
CA ASP A 97 -34.61 7.33 -1.47
C ASP A 97 -34.08 6.04 -0.81
N GLN A 98 -32.75 5.88 -0.71
CA GLN A 98 -32.15 4.69 -0.12
C GLN A 98 -32.18 4.67 1.42
N LEU A 99 -32.58 5.73 2.11
CA LEU A 99 -32.60 5.78 3.58
C LEU A 99 -34.02 5.56 4.14
N ASP A 100 -34.23 4.51 4.95
CA ASP A 100 -35.45 4.38 5.75
C ASP A 100 -35.38 5.32 6.95
N LYS A 101 -36.19 6.39 6.93
CA LYS A 101 -36.16 7.46 7.94
C LYS A 101 -36.56 7.02 9.35
N GLU A 102 -37.29 5.91 9.46
CA GLU A 102 -37.74 5.36 10.76
C GLU A 102 -36.68 4.46 11.42
N THR A 103 -35.89 3.73 10.62
CA THR A 103 -34.88 2.79 11.13
C THR A 103 -33.45 3.34 11.02
N GLY A 104 -33.25 4.42 10.27
CA GLY A 104 -31.95 5.04 10.01
C GLY A 104 -30.99 4.18 9.17
N LYS A 105 -31.47 3.08 8.57
CA LYS A 105 -30.64 2.15 7.78
C LYS A 105 -30.92 2.32 6.28
N LEU A 106 -29.89 2.10 5.47
CA LEU A 106 -30.01 2.13 4.02
C LEU A 106 -30.69 0.84 3.50
N LYS A 107 -31.63 0.96 2.56
CA LYS A 107 -32.39 -0.15 1.93
C LYS A 107 -31.52 -1.07 1.08
N SER A 108 -30.45 -0.51 0.50
CA SER A 108 -29.46 -1.28 -0.24
C SER A 108 -28.19 -1.43 0.58
N ASN A 109 -27.58 -2.61 0.51
CA ASN A 109 -26.23 -2.95 0.99
C ASN A 109 -25.10 -2.19 0.24
N ILE A 110 -25.37 -0.97 -0.24
CA ILE A 110 -24.39 -0.06 -0.82
C ILE A 110 -23.49 0.42 0.32
N GLY A 111 -22.26 -0.07 0.34
CA GLY A 111 -21.28 0.16 1.41
C GLY A 111 -20.91 -1.09 2.22
N SER A 112 -21.71 -2.18 2.17
CA SER A 112 -21.27 -3.45 2.74
C SER A 112 -20.34 -4.14 1.75
N VAL A 113 -19.04 -4.07 2.01
CA VAL A 113 -18.04 -4.84 1.27
C VAL A 113 -18.29 -6.32 1.58
N ASN A 114 -18.80 -7.08 0.61
CA ASN A 114 -18.89 -8.53 0.72
C ASN A 114 -17.47 -9.10 0.61
N ILE A 115 -16.80 -9.18 1.76
CA ILE A 115 -15.40 -9.59 1.88
C ILE A 115 -15.16 -10.90 1.12
N GLU A 116 -16.04 -11.90 1.23
CA GLU A 116 -15.90 -13.16 0.49
C GLU A 116 -15.84 -12.97 -1.04
N LYS A 117 -16.71 -12.15 -1.62
CA LYS A 117 -16.85 -11.97 -3.07
C LYS A 117 -15.75 -11.08 -3.66
N GLU A 118 -15.26 -10.13 -2.88
CA GLU A 118 -14.08 -9.32 -3.20
C GLU A 118 -12.81 -10.17 -3.11
N MET A 119 -12.68 -10.96 -2.04
CA MET A 119 -11.52 -11.81 -1.81
C MET A 119 -11.48 -13.02 -2.75
N GLU A 120 -12.62 -13.51 -3.24
CA GLU A 120 -12.69 -14.55 -4.27
C GLU A 120 -11.96 -14.15 -5.57
N LYS A 121 -11.98 -12.87 -5.93
CA LYS A 121 -11.22 -12.36 -7.10
C LYS A 121 -9.71 -12.29 -6.85
N SER A 122 -9.30 -12.22 -5.59
CA SER A 122 -7.90 -12.25 -5.16
C SER A 122 -7.37 -13.67 -4.95
N VAL A 123 -8.23 -14.70 -5.06
CA VAL A 123 -7.82 -16.10 -4.97
C VAL A 123 -6.94 -16.44 -6.18
N LEU A 124 -5.64 -16.62 -5.92
CA LEU A 124 -4.74 -17.18 -6.92
C LEU A 124 -5.23 -18.58 -7.29
N LYS A 125 -5.45 -18.82 -8.59
CA LYS A 125 -5.70 -20.16 -9.11
C LYS A 125 -4.48 -21.06 -8.79
N PRO A 126 -4.67 -22.33 -8.41
CA PRO A 126 -3.57 -23.26 -8.24
C PRO A 126 -2.69 -23.29 -9.51
N GLY A 127 -1.41 -22.92 -9.39
CA GLY A 127 -0.47 -22.86 -10.52
C GLY A 127 0.32 -21.55 -10.68
N ILE A 128 -0.12 -20.44 -10.08
CA ILE A 128 0.56 -19.12 -10.17
C ILE A 128 1.97 -19.12 -9.53
N GLU A 129 2.24 -20.06 -8.62
CA GLU A 129 3.57 -20.29 -8.03
C GLU A 129 4.67 -20.48 -9.10
N LYS A 130 4.31 -21.07 -10.26
CA LYS A 130 5.24 -21.28 -11.38
C LYS A 130 5.44 -20.01 -12.23
N GLU A 131 4.42 -19.15 -12.34
CA GLU A 131 4.43 -17.97 -13.23
C GLU A 131 5.16 -16.77 -12.63
N HIS A 132 5.06 -16.57 -11.32
CA HIS A 132 5.72 -15.44 -10.64
C HIS A 132 7.02 -15.82 -9.94
N ALA A 133 7.51 -17.06 -10.14
CA ALA A 133 8.68 -17.60 -9.45
C ALA A 133 8.62 -17.37 -7.92
N LEU A 134 7.41 -17.32 -7.37
CA LEU A 134 7.20 -17.18 -5.94
C LEU A 134 7.69 -18.48 -5.31
N PRO A 135 8.70 -18.45 -4.42
CA PRO A 135 9.12 -19.67 -3.75
C PRO A 135 7.91 -20.25 -3.01
N LYS A 136 7.78 -21.59 -3.06
CA LYS A 136 6.82 -22.33 -2.24
C LYS A 136 6.82 -21.75 -0.82
N TYR A 137 5.63 -21.38 -0.33
CA TYR A 137 5.31 -20.55 0.84
C TYR A 137 6.08 -20.90 2.13
N ASN A 138 7.39 -20.71 2.15
CA ASN A 138 8.24 -20.97 3.30
C ASN A 138 9.09 -19.74 3.63
N VAL A 139 8.78 -18.56 3.06
CA VAL A 139 9.49 -17.33 3.44
C VAL A 139 9.13 -16.96 4.87
N SER A 140 7.85 -17.07 5.28
CA SER A 140 7.39 -16.86 6.66
C SER A 140 8.05 -17.81 7.66
N GLU A 141 8.07 -19.10 7.34
CA GLU A 141 8.76 -20.12 8.16
C GLU A 141 10.27 -19.85 8.26
N LYS A 142 10.88 -19.38 7.17
CA LYS A 142 12.31 -19.04 7.14
C LYS A 142 12.63 -17.63 7.62
N LYS A 143 11.65 -16.78 7.97
CA LYS A 143 11.91 -15.44 8.55
C LYS A 143 12.82 -15.55 9.78
N SER A 144 12.59 -16.57 10.60
CA SER A 144 13.42 -16.85 11.77
C SER A 144 14.88 -17.22 11.45
N ALA A 145 15.17 -17.64 10.22
CA ALA A 145 16.50 -18.05 9.77
C ALA A 145 17.18 -17.00 8.88
N LEU A 146 16.47 -15.94 8.47
CA LEU A 146 17.01 -14.90 7.59
C LEU A 146 17.93 -13.94 8.33
N ASP A 147 17.55 -13.53 9.53
CA ASP A 147 18.35 -12.63 10.37
C ASP A 147 18.62 -13.28 11.73
N PRO A 148 19.90 -13.53 12.10
CA PRO A 148 20.23 -14.10 13.41
C PRO A 148 19.91 -13.19 14.61
N LYS A 149 19.66 -11.89 14.38
CA LYS A 149 19.40 -10.91 15.45
C LYS A 149 17.91 -10.74 15.75
N HIS A 150 17.04 -11.08 14.80
CA HIS A 150 15.60 -10.87 14.94
C HIS A 150 14.87 -12.21 15.12
N PHE A 151 14.32 -12.39 16.33
CA PHE A 151 13.50 -13.56 16.66
C PHE A 151 12.02 -13.22 16.50
N TYR A 152 11.37 -13.92 15.59
CA TYR A 152 9.93 -13.81 15.39
C TYR A 152 9.18 -14.85 16.21
N LYS A 153 7.90 -14.57 16.50
CA LYS A 153 7.00 -15.58 17.05
C LYS A 153 6.87 -16.74 16.05
N LYS A 154 6.89 -17.97 16.56
CA LYS A 154 6.68 -19.16 15.72
C LYS A 154 5.30 -19.11 15.09
N ASN A 155 5.22 -19.53 13.83
CA ASN A 155 3.96 -19.64 13.11
C ASN A 155 3.44 -21.07 13.28
N ASP A 156 2.18 -21.21 13.73
CA ASP A 156 1.55 -22.51 13.98
C ASP A 156 0.75 -23.01 12.77
N MET A 157 0.70 -22.23 11.67
CA MET A 157 -0.03 -22.57 10.46
C MET A 157 0.87 -23.32 9.46
N GLU A 158 0.54 -24.59 9.20
CA GLU A 158 1.24 -25.42 8.19
C GLU A 158 0.85 -25.08 6.74
N VAL A 159 -0.32 -24.46 6.55
CA VAL A 159 -0.89 -24.16 5.23
C VAL A 159 -1.10 -22.65 5.09
N LEU A 160 -0.87 -22.14 3.89
CA LEU A 160 -1.18 -20.75 3.51
C LEU A 160 -2.65 -20.44 3.83
N PRO A 161 -2.95 -19.27 4.41
CA PRO A 161 -4.34 -18.84 4.59
C PRO A 161 -5.11 -18.91 3.27
N LYS A 162 -6.38 -19.35 3.34
CA LYS A 162 -7.27 -19.49 2.17
C LYS A 162 -7.37 -18.21 1.34
N TYR A 163 -7.29 -17.06 2.01
CA TYR A 163 -7.35 -15.74 1.40
C TYR A 163 -6.09 -14.95 1.76
N PHE A 164 -5.41 -14.40 0.77
CA PHE A 164 -4.24 -13.55 0.97
C PHE A 164 -4.13 -12.52 -0.15
N GLN A 165 -3.49 -11.39 0.14
CA GLN A 165 -3.20 -10.35 -0.84
C GLN A 165 -1.71 -9.96 -0.76
N VAL A 166 -1.08 -9.81 -1.92
CA VAL A 166 0.27 -9.27 -2.02
C VAL A 166 0.19 -7.77 -2.28
N GLY A 167 0.56 -6.98 -1.27
CA GLY A 167 0.59 -5.51 -1.35
C GLY A 167 2.00 -4.95 -1.43
N ARG A 168 2.10 -3.66 -1.78
CA ARG A 168 3.34 -2.87 -1.65
C ARG A 168 3.09 -1.76 -0.63
N ILE A 169 4.08 -1.50 0.21
CA ILE A 169 4.05 -0.39 1.16
C ILE A 169 4.26 0.90 0.37
N MET A 170 3.37 1.87 0.59
CA MET A 170 3.45 3.22 0.03
C MET A 170 4.10 4.14 1.06
N ASP A 171 5.06 4.96 0.63
CA ASP A 171 5.69 5.92 1.52
C ASP A 171 4.66 6.94 2.02
N SER A 172 4.67 7.23 3.32
CA SER A 172 3.91 8.32 3.90
C SER A 172 4.65 9.64 3.74
N ALA A 173 3.91 10.75 3.67
CA ALA A 173 4.51 12.09 3.63
C ALA A 173 5.36 12.40 4.89
N LEU A 174 5.04 11.74 6.01
CA LEU A 174 5.73 11.89 7.29
C LEU A 174 7.08 11.17 7.36
N ASP A 175 7.30 10.14 6.55
CA ASP A 175 8.50 9.30 6.61
C ASP A 175 9.75 10.11 6.21
N HIS A 176 10.86 9.90 6.91
CA HIS A 176 12.10 10.60 6.59
C HIS A 176 12.85 9.94 5.42
N THR A 177 13.82 10.64 4.83
CA THR A 177 14.59 10.16 3.67
C THR A 177 15.31 8.83 3.91
N ASN A 178 15.66 8.51 5.16
CA ASN A 178 16.35 7.28 5.55
C ASN A 178 15.43 6.06 5.67
N GLU A 179 14.13 6.27 5.87
CA GLU A 179 13.14 5.19 6.01
C GLU A 179 12.62 4.74 4.64
N ARG A 180 12.69 5.62 3.64
CA ARG A 180 12.20 5.38 2.30
C ARG A 180 13.21 4.62 1.44
N LEU A 181 12.72 3.62 0.72
CA LEU A 181 13.53 2.90 -0.27
C LEU A 181 13.67 3.73 -1.56
N THR A 182 14.88 3.80 -2.09
CA THR A 182 15.10 4.42 -3.41
C THR A 182 14.49 3.56 -4.52
N ARG A 183 14.20 4.18 -5.68
CA ARG A 183 13.66 3.48 -6.85
C ARG A 183 14.50 2.28 -7.30
N LYS A 184 15.82 2.29 -7.07
CA LYS A 184 16.72 1.19 -7.41
C LYS A 184 16.64 0.02 -6.43
N GLN A 185 16.39 0.31 -5.16
CA GLN A 185 16.26 -0.68 -4.09
C GLN A 185 14.91 -1.39 -4.13
N ARG A 186 13.84 -0.69 -4.53
CA ARG A 186 12.51 -1.28 -4.73
C ARG A 186 12.55 -2.36 -5.81
N LYS A 187 12.26 -3.62 -5.44
CA LYS A 187 12.18 -4.72 -6.40
C LYS A 187 10.73 -5.18 -6.60
N ARG A 188 10.56 -6.15 -7.50
CA ARG A 188 9.25 -6.72 -7.82
C ARG A 188 8.79 -7.69 -6.74
N THR A 189 9.71 -8.44 -6.16
CA THR A 189 9.45 -9.47 -5.16
C THR A 189 10.32 -9.27 -3.92
N MET A 190 9.86 -9.74 -2.76
CA MET A 190 10.65 -9.73 -1.52
C MET A 190 11.94 -10.54 -1.65
N VAL A 191 11.93 -11.63 -2.45
CA VAL A 191 13.12 -12.46 -2.68
C VAL A 191 14.20 -11.68 -3.42
N ASP A 192 13.82 -10.89 -4.41
CA ASP A 192 14.76 -10.04 -5.16
C ASP A 192 15.39 -8.98 -4.25
N GLU A 193 14.66 -8.47 -3.26
CA GLU A 193 15.19 -7.52 -2.27
C GLU A 193 16.22 -8.20 -1.37
N LEU A 194 15.93 -9.41 -0.87
CA LEU A 194 16.87 -10.19 -0.06
C LEU A 194 18.12 -10.60 -0.87
N LEU A 195 17.96 -10.91 -2.15
CA LEU A 195 19.08 -11.20 -3.04
C LEU A 195 19.91 -9.96 -3.35
N ALA A 196 19.34 -8.75 -3.29
CA ALA A 196 20.10 -7.52 -3.49
C ALA A 196 20.96 -7.15 -2.26
N ASP A 197 20.62 -7.66 -1.08
CA ASP A 197 21.36 -7.39 0.16
C ASP A 197 22.66 -8.21 0.25
N ALA A 198 23.79 -7.51 0.18
CA ALA A 198 25.11 -8.12 0.23
C ALA A 198 25.48 -8.71 1.59
N GLU A 199 24.95 -8.17 2.69
CA GLU A 199 25.26 -8.66 4.04
C GLU A 199 24.58 -10.00 4.28
N LEU A 200 23.30 -10.07 3.93
CA LEU A 200 22.50 -11.29 3.98
C LEU A 200 23.11 -12.39 3.11
N GLN A 201 23.56 -12.07 1.89
CA GLN A 201 24.25 -13.04 1.04
C GLN A 201 25.53 -13.59 1.67
N LYS A 202 26.38 -12.73 2.26
CA LYS A 202 27.62 -13.14 2.92
C LYS A 202 27.32 -14.07 4.10
N TYR A 203 26.36 -13.71 4.94
CA TYR A 203 25.94 -14.51 6.08
C TYR A 203 25.41 -15.88 5.64
N ASN A 204 24.46 -15.91 4.70
CA ASN A 204 23.87 -17.15 4.22
C ASN A 204 24.91 -18.07 3.56
N LYS A 205 25.83 -17.51 2.77
CA LYS A 205 26.92 -18.28 2.15
C LYS A 205 27.86 -18.87 3.19
N LYS A 206 28.19 -18.12 4.25
CA LYS A 206 29.03 -18.61 5.36
C LYS A 206 28.31 -19.73 6.11
N LYS A 207 27.06 -19.52 6.53
CA LYS A 207 26.32 -20.49 7.33
C LYS A 207 25.99 -21.76 6.55
N TYR A 208 25.69 -21.63 5.25
CA TYR A 208 25.48 -22.77 4.37
C TYR A 208 26.71 -23.68 4.27
N LYS A 209 27.91 -23.09 4.12
CA LYS A 209 29.16 -23.87 4.10
C LYS A 209 29.40 -24.60 5.42
N GLU A 210 29.18 -23.91 6.54
CA GLU A 210 29.30 -24.47 7.88
C GLU A 210 28.39 -25.70 8.05
N ILE A 211 27.11 -25.58 7.65
CA ILE A 211 26.13 -26.67 7.70
C ILE A 211 26.56 -27.84 6.80
N ILE A 212 27.05 -27.57 5.59
CA ILE A 212 27.56 -28.63 4.70
C ILE A 212 28.76 -29.35 5.31
N ASP A 213 29.70 -28.61 5.87
CA ASP A 213 30.91 -29.17 6.45
C ASP A 213 30.60 -29.99 7.70
N GLU A 214 29.66 -29.52 8.52
CA GLU A 214 29.11 -30.26 9.66
C GLU A 214 28.42 -31.55 9.19
N ASN A 215 27.51 -31.46 8.22
CA ASN A 215 26.83 -32.62 7.64
C ASN A 215 27.82 -33.62 7.00
N ARG A 216 28.92 -33.14 6.43
CA ARG A 216 29.97 -33.99 5.89
C ARG A 216 30.74 -34.75 6.99
N LYS A 217 30.94 -34.11 8.14
CA LYS A 217 31.60 -34.72 9.32
C LYS A 217 30.68 -35.74 9.99
N THR A 218 29.39 -35.47 10.09
CA THR A 218 28.42 -36.40 10.71
C THR A 218 28.21 -37.65 9.84
N GLN A 219 28.26 -37.50 8.51
CA GLN A 219 28.17 -38.64 7.59
C GLN A 219 29.44 -39.52 7.64
N TYR A 220 29.30 -40.72 8.21
CA TYR A 220 30.41 -41.67 8.41
C TYR A 220 31.21 -41.96 7.13
N LYS A 221 30.54 -42.20 5.99
CA LYS A 221 31.19 -42.55 4.72
C LYS A 221 32.07 -41.43 4.18
N THR A 222 31.58 -40.19 4.21
CA THR A 222 32.33 -39.00 3.75
C THR A 222 33.47 -38.68 4.70
N PHE A 223 33.21 -38.72 6.01
CA PHE A 223 34.24 -38.53 7.03
C PHE A 223 35.40 -39.52 6.90
N MET A 224 35.11 -40.82 6.75
CA MET A 224 36.14 -41.84 6.57
C MET A 224 36.92 -41.67 5.27
N LYS A 225 36.26 -41.24 4.17
CA LYS A 225 36.93 -40.94 2.90
C LYS A 225 37.89 -39.75 3.04
N ASP A 226 37.48 -38.70 3.72
CA ASP A 226 38.30 -37.51 3.93
C ASP A 226 39.48 -37.78 4.88
N LYS A 227 39.26 -38.56 5.95
CA LYS A 227 40.33 -39.04 6.85
C LYS A 227 41.39 -39.85 6.08
N ARG A 228 40.97 -40.75 5.20
CA ARG A 228 41.89 -41.52 4.34
C ARG A 228 42.69 -40.63 3.39
N LYS A 229 42.05 -39.61 2.79
CA LYS A 229 42.74 -38.64 1.91
C LYS A 229 43.74 -37.78 2.68
N ALA A 230 43.37 -37.29 3.86
CA ALA A 230 44.25 -36.51 4.73
C ALA A 230 45.50 -37.32 5.12
N ASN A 231 45.32 -38.58 5.54
CA ASN A 231 46.43 -39.49 5.85
C ASN A 231 47.34 -39.72 4.63
N LYS A 232 46.77 -39.91 3.43
CA LYS A 232 47.54 -40.06 2.19
C LYS A 232 48.32 -38.79 1.82
N ALA A 233 47.73 -37.61 2.03
CA ALA A 233 48.38 -36.32 1.80
C ALA A 233 49.55 -36.09 2.77
N ALA A 234 49.35 -36.37 4.07
CA ALA A 234 50.40 -36.29 5.08
C ALA A 234 51.57 -37.23 4.75
N LEU A 235 51.29 -38.47 4.34
CA LEU A 235 52.32 -39.43 3.93
C LEU A 235 53.12 -38.95 2.71
N LYS A 236 52.48 -38.28 1.75
CA LYS A 236 53.15 -37.68 0.58
C LYS A 236 54.03 -36.49 0.97
N MET A 237 53.55 -35.62 1.86
CA MET A 237 54.33 -34.48 2.34
C MET A 237 55.58 -34.92 3.09
N ASN A 238 55.46 -35.91 3.98
CA ASN A 238 56.60 -36.47 4.72
C ASN A 238 57.64 -37.13 3.80
N ARG A 239 57.19 -37.84 2.76
CA ARG A 239 58.10 -38.40 1.75
C ARG A 239 58.84 -37.31 0.97
N GLY A 240 58.19 -36.18 0.66
CA GLY A 240 58.82 -35.06 -0.03
C GLY A 240 59.86 -34.32 0.81
N THR A 241 59.60 -34.15 2.12
CA THR A 241 60.55 -33.52 3.06
C THR A 241 61.76 -34.41 3.31
N GLU A 242 61.57 -35.72 3.50
CA GLU A 242 62.67 -36.68 3.64
C GLU A 242 63.59 -36.71 2.41
N GLN A 243 63.02 -36.65 1.20
CA GLN A 243 63.80 -36.62 -0.04
C GLN A 243 64.61 -35.32 -0.18
N LYS A 244 64.04 -34.16 0.21
CA LYS A 244 64.77 -32.88 0.23
C LYS A 244 65.93 -32.89 1.23
N GLN A 245 65.70 -33.41 2.44
CA GLN A 245 66.75 -33.53 3.47
C GLN A 245 67.89 -34.49 3.05
N LYS A 246 67.56 -35.58 2.34
CA LYS A 246 68.57 -36.49 1.79
C LYS A 246 69.39 -35.87 0.66
N LYS A 247 68.80 -35.00 -0.16
CA LYS A 247 69.51 -34.29 -1.24
C LYS A 247 70.46 -33.20 -0.71
N THR A 248 70.04 -32.43 0.29
CA THR A 248 70.89 -31.38 0.88
C THR A 248 72.07 -31.95 1.68
N LYS A 249 71.90 -33.12 2.32
CA LYS A 249 73.01 -33.86 2.96
C LYS A 249 74.02 -34.47 1.98
N LYS A 250 73.68 -34.59 0.69
CA LYS A 250 74.56 -35.17 -0.35
C LYS A 250 75.37 -34.11 -1.11
N GLN A 251 75.11 -32.83 -0.86
CA GLN A 251 75.76 -31.67 -1.50
C GLN A 251 76.71 -30.91 -0.56
N LYS A 252 76.85 -31.38 0.69
CA LYS A 252 77.93 -31.03 1.61
C LYS A 252 78.87 -32.22 1.69
#